data_AF-X1K4K0-F1
#
_entry.id   AF-X1K4K0-F1
#
_cell.length_a   1.000
_cell.length_b   1.000
_cell.length_c   1.000
_cell.angle_alpha   90.00
_cell.angle_beta   90.00
_cell.angle_gamma   90.00
#
_symmetry.space_group_name_H-M   'P 1'
#
loop_
_entity.id
_entity.type
_entity.pdbx_description
1 polymer ?
#
loop_
_entity_poly.entity_id
_entity_poly.type
_entity_poly.pdbx_seq_one_letter_code
_entity_poly.pdbx_strand_id
1 'polypeptide(L)' 'MIYRFLKKLFDFFEALFGLIILAPVFLFIAILIKITSPGPVFFRQERFGKDGEIFKVCKD' A
#
# COMPACT_ATOMS: atom_id res chain seq x y z
N MET A 1 -10.29 -8.98 -27.45
CA MET A 1 -11.22 -8.59 -26.35
C MET A 1 -11.17 -9.60 -25.21
N ILE A 2 -11.41 -10.89 -25.48
CA ILE A 2 -11.40 -12.00 -24.49
C ILE A 2 -10.06 -12.12 -23.72
N TYR A 3 -8.92 -12.11 -24.41
CA TYR A 3 -7.60 -12.23 -23.75
C TYR A 3 -7.35 -11.13 -22.69
N ARG A 4 -7.68 -9.87 -23.01
CA ARG A 4 -7.52 -8.76 -22.07
C ARG A 4 -8.45 -8.88 -20.86
N PHE A 5 -9.65 -9.40 -21.07
CA PHE A 5 -10.59 -9.63 -19.98
C PHE A 5 -10.08 -10.72 -19.03
N LEU A 6 -9.62 -11.84 -19.56
CA LEU A 6 -9.03 -12.93 -18.77
C LEU A 6 -7.78 -12.49 -18.02
N LYS A 7 -6.88 -11.72 -18.66
CA LYS A 7 -5.68 -11.20 -18.00
C LYS A 7 -6.02 -10.31 -16.80
N LYS A 8 -6.98 -9.40 -16.95
CA LYS A 8 -7.43 -8.55 -15.83
C LYS A 8 -8.00 -9.36 -14.67
N LEU A 9 -8.76 -10.41 -14.99
CA LEU A 9 -9.34 -11.27 -13.98
C LEU A 9 -8.24 -12.05 -13.23
N PHE A 10 -7.27 -12.59 -13.97
CA PHE A 10 -6.11 -13.25 -13.40
C PHE A 10 -5.29 -12.33 -12.50
N ASP A 11 -4.95 -11.13 -12.99
CA ASP A 11 -4.18 -10.14 -12.22
C ASP A 11 -4.87 -9.75 -10.91
N PHE A 12 -6.20 -9.64 -10.92
CA PHE A 12 -7.00 -9.37 -9.73
C PHE A 12 -6.92 -10.52 -8.71
N PHE A 13 -7.10 -11.76 -9.16
CA PHE A 13 -7.05 -12.91 -8.27
C PHE A 13 -5.63 -13.13 -7.74
N GLU A 14 -4.60 -13.00 -8.57
CA GLU A 14 -3.19 -13.11 -8.15
C GLU A 14 -2.86 -12.07 -7.08
N ALA A 15 -3.26 -10.81 -7.27
CA ALA A 15 -3.08 -9.75 -6.28
C ALA A 15 -3.85 -10.04 -4.98
N LEU A 16 -5.08 -10.52 -5.06
CA LEU A 16 -5.90 -10.85 -3.90
C LEU A 16 -5.30 -12.00 -3.08
N PHE A 17 -4.88 -13.08 -3.74
CA PHE A 17 -4.23 -14.21 -3.07
C PHE A 17 -2.90 -13.80 -2.44
N GLY A 18 -2.07 -13.04 -3.17
CA GLY A 18 -0.83 -12.48 -2.63
C GLY A 18 -1.08 -11.62 -1.38
N LEU A 19 -2.12 -10.77 -1.41
CA LEU A 19 -2.47 -9.93 -0.27
C LEU A 19 -2.93 -10.75 0.93
N ILE A 20 -3.75 -11.79 0.76
CA ILE A 20 -4.22 -12.64 1.85
C ILE A 20 -3.06 -13.39 2.51
N ILE A 21 -2.15 -13.95 1.71
CA ILE A 21 -0.99 -14.70 2.19
C ILE A 21 -0.01 -13.76 2.95
N LEU A 22 0.19 -12.55 2.43
CA LEU A 22 1.11 -11.58 3.03
C LEU A 22 0.47 -10.74 4.14
N ALA A 23 -0.85 -10.70 4.26
CA ALA A 23 -1.58 -9.97 5.32
C ALA A 23 -1.05 -10.22 6.74
N PRO A 24 -0.80 -11.48 7.20
CA PRO A 24 -0.24 -11.71 8.53
C PRO A 24 1.16 -11.10 8.70
N VAL A 25 1.99 -11.11 7.65
CA VAL A 25 3.33 -10.50 7.67
C VAL A 25 3.22 -8.98 7.77
N PHE A 26 2.36 -8.36 6.95
CA PHE A 26 2.11 -6.92 7.02
C PHE A 26 1.53 -6.49 8.37
N LEU A 27 0.62 -7.28 8.95
CA LEU A 27 0.07 -7.02 10.27
C LEU A 27 1.15 -7.09 11.36
N PHE A 28 2.03 -8.09 11.30
CA PHE A 28 3.14 -8.22 12.23
C PHE A 28 4.10 -7.01 12.15
N ILE A 29 4.46 -6.60 10.93
CA ILE A 29 5.28 -5.40 10.69
C ILE A 29 4.57 -4.15 11.21
N ALA A 30 3.28 -4.00 10.96
CA ALA A 30 2.48 -2.87 11.45
C ALA A 30 2.50 -2.76 12.97
N ILE A 31 2.35 -3.89 13.68
CA ILE A 31 2.44 -3.95 15.13
C ILE A 31 3.84 -3.55 15.61
N LEU A 32 4.89 -4.10 15.00
CA LEU A 32 6.28 -3.77 15.34
C LEU A 32 6.59 -2.28 15.16
N ILE A 33 6.15 -1.68 14.05
CA ILE A 33 6.30 -0.24 13.82
C ILE A 33 5.59 0.55 14.91
N LYS A 34 4.38 0.14 15.31
CA LYS A 34 3.61 0.85 16.33
C LYS A 34 4.22 0.79 17.72
N ILE A 35 4.97 -0.27 18.02
CA ILE A 35 5.68 -0.44 19.30
C ILE A 35 7.04 0.29 19.28
N THR A 36 7.75 0.27 18.15
CA THR A 36 9.11 0.83 18.04
C THR A 36 9.15 2.30 17.65
N SER A 37 8.09 2.83 17.03
CA SER A 37 7.99 4.22 16.57
C SER A 37 6.68 4.87 17.04
N PRO A 38 6.69 6.14 17.50
CA PRO A 38 5.46 6.87 17.83
C PRO A 38 4.61 7.21 16.60
N GLY A 39 5.13 6.99 15.38
CA GLY A 39 4.47 7.33 14.12
C GLY A 39 3.30 6.41 13.74
N PRO A 40 2.46 6.83 12.77
CA PRO A 40 1.49 5.96 12.13
C PRO A 40 2.19 4.92 11.24
N VAL A 41 1.61 3.71 11.11
CA VAL A 41 2.14 2.63 10.25
C VAL A 41 2.19 3.06 8.79
N PHE A 42 1.13 3.71 8.31
CA PHE A 42 1.11 4.36 7.01
C PHE A 42 1.36 5.85 7.23
N PHE A 43 2.44 6.38 6.69
CA PHE A 43 2.77 7.79 6.87
C PHE A 43 2.34 8.60 5.66
N ARG A 44 1.91 9.84 5.91
CA ARG A 44 1.68 10.81 4.84
C ARG A 44 2.84 11.79 4.85
N GLN A 45 3.71 11.71 3.85
CA GLN A 45 4.77 12.69 3.66
C GLN A 45 4.18 13.93 3.01
N GLU A 46 4.33 15.10 3.64
CA GLU A 46 4.11 16.38 2.97
C GLU A 46 5.26 16.63 1.99
N ARG A 47 4.92 16.92 0.73
CA ARG A 47 5.89 17.34 -0.29
C ARG A 47 5.44 18.64 -0.93
N PHE A 48 6.41 19.49 -1.23
CA PHE A 48 6.18 20.69 -2.03
C PHE A 48 5.88 20.27 -3.47
N GLY A 49 4.68 20.61 -3.93
CA GLY A 49 4.23 20.46 -5.30
C GLY A 49 4.56 21.68 -6.13
N LYS A 50 3.95 21.74 -7.32
CA LYS A 50 4.07 22.89 -8.21
C LYS A 50 3.56 24.14 -7.49
N ASP A 51 4.25 25.26 -7.66
CA ASP A 51 3.91 26.56 -7.07
C ASP A 51 3.94 26.61 -5.52
N GLY A 52 4.59 25.62 -4.88
CA GLY A 52 4.77 25.57 -3.43
C GLY A 52 3.56 24.98 -2.67
N GLU A 53 2.55 24.47 -3.38
CA GLU A 53 1.42 23.82 -2.74
C GLU A 53 1.85 22.51 -2.07
N ILE A 54 1.58 22.40 -0.76
CA ILE A 54 1.89 21.20 0.01
C ILE A 54 0.85 20.12 -0.33
N PHE A 55 1.29 19.01 -0.93
CA PHE A 55 0.46 17.84 -1.13
C PHE A 55 0.93 16.66 -0.27
N LYS A 56 -0.02 15.90 0.26
CA LYS A 56 0.23 14.74 1.13
C LYS A 56 0.37 13.48 0.29
N VAL A 57 1.57 12.92 0.25
CA VAL A 57 1.87 11.62 -0.37
C VAL A 57 1.72 10.54 0.70
N CYS A 58 0.76 9.62 0.54
CA CYS A 58 0.79 8.38 1.32
C CYS A 58 2.04 7.60 0.94
N LYS A 59 2.86 7.26 1.91
CA LYS A 59 4.02 6.40 1.77
C LYS A 59 3.93 5.28 2.80
N ASP A 60 4.28 4.10 2.33
CA ASP A 60 4.21 2.83 3.04
C ASP A 60 5.33 2.71 4.09
#